data_AF-J2WJE2-F1
#
_entry.id   AF-J2WJE2-F1
#
_cell.length_a   1.000
_cell.length_b   1.000
_cell.length_c   1.000
_cell.angle_alpha   90.00
_cell.angle_beta   90.00
_cell.angle_gamma   90.00
#
_symmetry.space_group_name_H-M   'P 1'
#
loop_
_entity.id
_entity.type
_entity.pdbx_description
1 polymer ?
#
loop_
_entity_poly.entity_id
_entity_poly.type
_entity_poly.pdbx_seq_one_letter_code
_entity_poly.pdbx_strand_id
1 'polypeptide(L)'
;RFQGQYFDTESGLHYNRHRYYDPQVGRYLTPDPIKLAGGLNPYQYTPNPTGWVDPLGLSGNCPQSGKAGCGAPDDTTGAKVDEGEPTLPKLTGEQRRARIDELAEANAYRRLDEMEKSTRGAHFLEKHGKQTSLESQRERAMSGRNPTTGVIERYTSGRKAGQPKIPSAATRFISYRDQLNAIHRAQLIFRRNGHAASKEPMNMGKQIGEGYKRGGLVYGKQKNAVVILNETGAPITTFADF
;
A
#
# COMPACT_ATOMS: atom_id res chain seq x y z
N ARG A 1 14.58 7.20 -54.05
CA ARG A 1 15.18 7.64 -52.76
C ARG A 1 14.52 8.90 -52.26
N PHE A 2 14.28 9.01 -50.95
CA PHE A 2 13.83 10.24 -50.31
C PHE A 2 15.01 11.12 -49.88
N GLN A 3 14.74 12.35 -49.44
CA GLN A 3 15.76 13.29 -48.96
C GLN A 3 16.46 12.72 -47.71
N GLY A 4 17.78 12.88 -47.62
CA GLY A 4 18.60 12.39 -46.50
C GLY A 4 19.03 10.92 -46.58
N GLN A 5 18.56 10.16 -47.57
CA GLN A 5 18.92 8.75 -47.75
C GLN A 5 20.09 8.57 -48.73
N TYR A 6 21.01 7.65 -48.38
CA TYR A 6 22.06 7.20 -49.28
C TYR A 6 21.58 5.96 -50.05
N PHE A 7 21.74 5.96 -51.37
CA PHE A 7 21.40 4.79 -52.19
C PHE A 7 22.60 3.85 -52.25
N ASP A 8 22.41 2.63 -51.77
CA ASP A 8 23.38 1.55 -51.88
C ASP A 8 23.10 0.76 -53.18
N THR A 9 24.04 0.85 -54.12
CA THR A 9 23.93 0.24 -55.44
C THR A 9 24.04 -1.27 -55.42
N GLU A 10 24.69 -1.86 -54.41
CA GLU A 10 24.88 -3.31 -54.33
C GLU A 10 23.60 -4.02 -53.89
N SER A 11 22.90 -3.44 -52.91
CA SER A 11 21.66 -4.00 -52.36
C SER A 11 20.38 -3.45 -52.99
N GLY A 12 20.46 -2.29 -53.65
CA GLY A 12 19.28 -1.57 -54.14
C GLY A 12 18.49 -0.86 -53.03
N LEU A 13 19.00 -0.87 -51.79
CA LEU A 13 18.34 -0.29 -50.62
C LEU A 13 18.74 1.18 -50.40
N HIS A 14 17.96 1.87 -49.57
CA HIS A 14 18.23 3.23 -49.15
C HIS A 14 18.65 3.26 -47.68
N TYR A 15 19.93 3.50 -47.42
CA TYR A 15 20.45 3.67 -46.08
C TYR A 15 20.00 5.00 -45.49
N ASN A 16 19.32 4.94 -44.34
CA ASN A 16 18.85 6.09 -43.57
C ASN A 16 19.35 5.98 -42.13
N ARG A 17 20.66 6.18 -41.95
CA ARG A 17 21.36 6.19 -40.65
C ARG A 17 21.07 4.95 -39.79
N HIS A 18 20.02 4.98 -38.98
CA HIS A 18 19.69 3.88 -38.09
C HIS A 18 19.04 2.67 -38.78
N ARG A 19 18.51 2.83 -40.00
CA ARG A 19 17.78 1.76 -40.70
C ARG A 19 18.01 1.76 -42.21
N TYR A 20 17.81 0.60 -42.84
CA TYR A 20 17.73 0.45 -44.29
C TYR A 20 16.28 0.45 -44.74
N TYR A 21 15.96 1.31 -45.70
CA TYR A 21 14.65 1.46 -46.33
C TYR A 21 14.62 0.74 -47.67
N ASP A 22 13.59 -0.08 -47.87
CA ASP A 22 13.32 -0.76 -49.12
C ASP A 22 12.30 0.04 -49.94
N PRO A 23 12.69 0.63 -51.08
CA PRO A 23 11.78 1.39 -51.93
C PRO A 23 10.75 0.53 -52.67
N GLN A 24 10.99 -0.78 -52.86
CA GLN A 24 10.04 -1.68 -53.52
C GLN A 24 8.86 -2.00 -52.61
N VAL A 25 9.13 -2.21 -51.32
CA VAL A 25 8.11 -2.54 -50.31
C VAL A 25 7.56 -1.29 -49.61
N GLY A 26 8.30 -0.18 -49.67
CA GLY A 26 7.89 1.10 -49.11
C GLY A 26 8.08 1.24 -47.60
N ARG A 27 8.97 0.46 -46.98
CA ARG A 27 9.17 0.39 -45.50
C ARG A 27 10.62 0.10 -45.10
N TYR A 28 10.93 0.25 -43.81
CA TYR A 28 12.21 -0.19 -43.25
C TYR A 28 12.27 -1.71 -43.10
N LEU A 29 13.48 -2.26 -43.22
CA LEU A 29 13.73 -3.69 -43.04
C LEU A 29 13.77 -4.13 -41.57
N THR A 30 14.17 -3.21 -40.68
CA THR A 30 14.28 -3.46 -39.25
C THR A 30 13.27 -2.62 -38.47
N PRO A 31 12.74 -3.15 -37.35
CA PRO A 31 11.86 -2.39 -36.48
C PRO A 31 12.60 -1.20 -35.88
N ASP A 32 11.87 -0.13 -35.57
CA ASP A 32 12.44 1.09 -35.00
C ASP A 32 13.22 0.80 -33.70
N PRO A 33 14.52 1.15 -33.61
CA PRO A 33 15.32 1.02 -32.41
C PRO A 33 14.72 1.70 -31.17
N ILE A 34 13.96 2.79 -31.34
CA ILE A 34 13.27 3.48 -30.23
C ILE A 34 11.90 2.88 -29.89
N LYS A 35 11.54 1.74 -30.50
CA LYS A 35 10.32 0.96 -30.23
C LYS A 35 9.07 1.82 -30.41
N LEU A 36 8.12 1.73 -29.48
CA LEU A 36 6.85 2.45 -29.52
C LEU A 36 6.99 3.98 -29.49
N ALA A 37 8.16 4.52 -29.11
CA ALA A 37 8.41 5.96 -29.19
C ALA A 37 8.56 6.45 -30.65
N GLY A 38 8.87 5.54 -31.58
CA GLY A 38 8.93 5.79 -33.02
C GLY A 38 7.60 5.57 -33.73
N GLY A 39 6.49 5.54 -32.99
CA GLY A 39 5.14 5.32 -33.53
C GLY A 39 4.64 3.88 -33.42
N LEU A 40 3.36 3.70 -33.74
CA LEU A 40 2.67 2.40 -33.64
C LEU A 40 3.15 1.39 -34.68
N ASN A 41 3.60 1.85 -35.85
CA ASN A 41 4.14 0.99 -36.90
C ASN A 41 5.67 1.04 -36.91
N PRO A 42 6.37 0.00 -36.37
CA PRO A 42 7.81 0.05 -36.18
C PRO A 42 8.61 -0.04 -37.49
N TYR A 43 7.99 -0.34 -38.63
CA TYR A 43 8.65 -0.44 -39.93
C TYR A 43 8.40 0.77 -40.83
N GLN A 44 7.59 1.73 -40.39
CA GLN A 44 7.17 2.86 -41.22
C GLN A 44 8.31 3.86 -41.46
N TYR A 45 8.38 4.41 -42.68
CA TYR A 45 9.27 5.53 -43.02
C TYR A 45 8.77 6.84 -42.41
N THR A 46 7.65 7.38 -42.93
CA THR A 46 6.93 8.51 -42.36
C THR A 46 5.42 8.31 -42.54
N PRO A 47 4.56 8.97 -41.74
CA PRO A 47 3.11 8.99 -41.97
C PRO A 47 2.71 9.54 -43.33
N ASN A 48 3.38 10.60 -43.81
CA ASN A 48 3.15 11.19 -45.12
C ASN A 48 4.47 11.43 -45.89
N PRO A 49 4.89 10.52 -46.79
CA PRO A 49 6.18 10.63 -47.49
C PRO A 49 6.23 11.76 -48.54
N THR A 50 5.09 12.39 -48.87
CA THR A 50 5.05 13.51 -49.81
C THR A 50 5.38 14.85 -49.17
N GLY A 51 5.14 14.99 -47.86
CA GLY A 51 5.42 16.22 -47.11
C GLY A 51 6.43 16.06 -45.97
N TRP A 52 6.69 14.84 -45.52
CA TRP A 52 7.46 14.57 -44.29
C TRP A 52 8.70 13.73 -44.62
N VAL A 53 9.79 14.04 -43.94
CA VAL A 53 11.09 13.37 -44.07
C VAL A 53 11.46 12.80 -42.70
N ASP A 54 12.00 11.59 -42.64
CA ASP A 54 12.62 11.00 -41.45
C ASP A 54 14.15 11.15 -41.56
N PRO A 55 14.76 12.19 -40.97
CA PRO A 55 16.19 12.48 -41.19
C PRO A 55 17.12 11.56 -40.40
N LEU A 56 16.59 10.84 -39.40
CA LEU A 56 17.37 9.98 -38.50
C LEU A 56 17.18 8.50 -38.80
N GLY A 57 16.11 8.12 -39.48
CA GLY A 57 15.70 6.72 -39.50
C GLY A 57 15.04 6.31 -38.19
N LEU A 58 14.43 7.24 -37.46
CA LEU A 58 13.70 6.99 -36.21
C LEU A 58 12.37 7.72 -36.36
N SER A 59 11.27 6.99 -36.50
CA SER A 59 9.96 7.53 -36.87
C SER A 59 9.26 8.20 -35.69
N GLY A 60 10.00 8.94 -34.85
CA GLY A 60 9.50 9.69 -33.71
C GLY A 60 9.77 11.19 -33.86
N ASN A 61 8.87 11.88 -34.57
CA ASN A 61 8.77 13.35 -34.67
C ASN A 61 9.99 14.13 -35.23
N CYS A 62 9.84 14.74 -36.41
CA CYS A 62 10.38 16.08 -36.65
C CYS A 62 9.71 16.80 -37.84
N PRO A 63 9.61 18.14 -37.82
CA PRO A 63 10.55 19.05 -37.14
C PRO A 63 10.12 19.49 -35.74
N GLN A 64 11.12 19.90 -34.97
CA GLN A 64 11.12 20.41 -33.59
C GLN A 64 9.78 20.93 -33.08
N SER A 65 9.36 20.41 -31.92
CA SER A 65 8.36 21.02 -31.04
C SER A 65 8.68 22.50 -30.84
N GLY A 66 7.92 23.38 -31.52
CA GLY A 66 8.12 24.83 -31.43
C GLY A 66 7.71 25.67 -32.64
N LYS A 67 7.35 25.10 -33.80
CA LYS A 67 6.74 25.88 -34.90
C LYS A 67 5.24 25.58 -35.03
N ALA A 68 4.44 26.64 -34.92
CA ALA A 68 3.01 26.60 -35.27
C ALA A 68 2.89 26.33 -36.78
N GLY A 69 2.28 25.21 -37.18
CA GLY A 69 1.96 24.96 -38.58
C GLY A 69 1.97 23.52 -39.08
N CYS A 70 2.24 22.50 -38.25
CA CYS A 70 2.18 21.10 -38.69
C CYS A 70 1.39 20.26 -37.70
N GLY A 71 0.06 20.35 -37.75
CA GLY A 71 -0.80 19.31 -37.19
C GLY A 71 -0.69 18.07 -38.08
N ALA A 72 -0.37 16.91 -37.50
CA ALA A 72 -0.65 15.66 -38.18
C ALA A 72 -2.17 15.61 -38.48
N PRO A 73 -2.62 15.28 -39.71
CA PRO A 73 -4.01 14.90 -39.92
C PRO A 73 -4.17 13.47 -39.40
N ASP A 74 -4.01 13.31 -38.09
CA ASP A 74 -4.58 12.18 -37.38
C ASP A 74 -5.16 12.74 -36.08
N ASP A 75 -6.33 13.35 -36.26
CA ASP A 75 -7.19 13.94 -35.24
C ASP A 75 -7.88 12.84 -34.39
N THR A 76 -7.25 11.68 -34.25
CA THR A 76 -7.74 10.62 -33.35
C THR A 76 -7.43 10.91 -31.88
N THR A 77 -6.66 11.95 -31.57
CA THR A 77 -6.46 12.39 -30.18
C THR A 77 -7.71 13.04 -29.57
N GLY A 78 -8.73 13.36 -30.37
CA GLY A 78 -10.02 13.90 -29.92
C GLY A 78 -11.23 12.97 -30.10
N ALA A 79 -11.09 11.86 -30.82
CA ALA A 79 -12.18 10.93 -31.07
C ALA A 79 -12.51 10.14 -29.79
N LYS A 80 -13.46 10.64 -29.00
CA LYS A 80 -14.14 9.83 -27.99
C LYS A 80 -15.09 8.90 -28.71
N VAL A 81 -14.76 7.61 -28.76
CA VAL A 81 -15.74 6.56 -29.05
C VAL A 81 -16.82 6.63 -27.98
N ASP A 82 -18.02 7.06 -28.36
CA ASP A 82 -19.21 6.91 -27.53
C ASP A 82 -19.67 5.46 -27.69
N GLU A 83 -19.17 4.58 -26.83
CA GLU A 83 -19.46 3.14 -26.85
C GLU A 83 -20.94 2.84 -26.55
N GLY A 84 -21.79 3.85 -26.29
CA GLY A 84 -23.19 3.66 -25.90
C GLY A 84 -23.35 2.97 -24.54
N GLU A 85 -22.24 2.58 -23.91
CA GLU A 85 -22.21 1.98 -22.58
C GLU A 85 -22.36 3.07 -21.51
N PRO A 86 -23.21 2.87 -20.50
CA PRO A 86 -23.30 3.79 -19.38
C PRO A 86 -21.95 3.85 -18.66
N THR A 87 -21.43 5.06 -18.45
CA THR A 87 -20.19 5.23 -17.69
C THR A 87 -20.32 4.58 -16.32
N LEU A 88 -19.43 3.63 -16.02
CA LEU A 88 -19.38 3.00 -14.71
C LEU A 88 -19.31 4.08 -13.61
N PRO A 89 -20.07 3.94 -12.52
CA PRO A 89 -20.04 4.90 -11.44
C PRO A 89 -18.62 5.00 -10.87
N LYS A 90 -17.97 6.15 -11.06
CA LYS A 90 -16.63 6.43 -10.53
C LYS A 90 -16.77 6.92 -9.10
N LEU A 91 -16.13 6.22 -8.16
CA LEU A 91 -16.08 6.65 -6.77
C LEU A 91 -15.43 8.04 -6.66
N THR A 92 -16.03 8.91 -5.85
CA THR A 92 -15.42 10.20 -5.50
C THR A 92 -14.08 9.97 -4.80
N GLY A 93 -13.21 10.99 -4.76
CA GLY A 93 -11.94 10.89 -4.04
C GLY A 93 -12.13 10.53 -2.55
N GLU A 94 -13.23 10.99 -1.94
CA GLU A 94 -13.58 10.67 -0.57
C GLU A 94 -14.02 9.21 -0.41
N GLN A 95 -14.90 8.72 -1.28
CA GLN A 95 -15.32 7.32 -1.27
C GLN A 95 -14.14 6.36 -1.49
N ARG A 96 -13.20 6.72 -2.37
CA ARG A 96 -11.96 5.95 -2.56
C ARG A 96 -11.12 5.90 -1.28
N ARG A 97 -10.94 7.03 -0.58
CA ARG A 97 -10.21 7.07 0.70
C ARG A 97 -10.89 6.23 1.76
N ALA A 98 -12.21 6.38 1.93
CA ALA A 98 -12.99 5.60 2.88
C ALA A 98 -12.86 4.09 2.60
N ARG A 99 -12.94 3.67 1.34
CA ARG A 99 -12.76 2.27 0.95
C ARG A 99 -11.35 1.76 1.24
N ILE A 100 -10.32 2.57 1.00
CA ILE A 100 -8.93 2.22 1.34
C ILE A 100 -8.79 2.06 2.85
N ASP A 101 -9.35 2.98 3.65
CA ASP A 101 -9.27 2.92 5.10
C ASP A 101 -10.01 1.69 5.67
N GLU A 102 -11.19 1.37 5.13
CA GLU A 102 -11.94 0.16 5.45
C GLU A 102 -11.13 -1.11 5.16
N LEU A 103 -10.58 -1.22 3.95
CA LEU A 103 -9.74 -2.36 3.56
C LEU A 103 -8.45 -2.44 4.40
N ALA A 104 -7.87 -1.30 4.77
CA ALA A 104 -6.69 -1.26 5.61
C ALA A 104 -6.98 -1.74 7.05
N GLU A 105 -8.12 -1.36 7.62
CA GLU A 105 -8.59 -1.86 8.92
C GLU A 105 -8.85 -3.36 8.88
N ALA A 106 -9.54 -3.87 7.85
CA ALA A 106 -9.82 -5.30 7.70
C ALA A 106 -8.54 -6.12 7.52
N ASN A 107 -7.61 -5.64 6.70
CA ASN A 107 -6.31 -6.30 6.55
C ASN A 107 -5.50 -6.28 7.85
N ALA A 108 -5.52 -5.17 8.60
CA ALA A 108 -4.83 -5.09 9.88
C ALA A 108 -5.41 -6.08 10.90
N TYR A 109 -6.74 -6.20 10.98
CA TYR A 109 -7.41 -7.21 11.80
C TYR A 109 -6.96 -8.63 11.44
N ARG A 110 -7.00 -8.98 10.14
CA ARG A 110 -6.57 -10.31 9.68
C ARG A 110 -5.13 -10.63 10.10
N ARG A 111 -4.21 -9.66 9.96
CA ARG A 111 -2.81 -9.85 10.39
C ARG A 111 -2.68 -10.03 11.90
N LEU A 112 -3.42 -9.25 12.68
CA LEU A 112 -3.44 -9.40 14.14
C LEU A 112 -3.97 -10.77 14.56
N ASP A 113 -5.06 -11.23 13.95
CA ASP A 113 -5.67 -12.53 14.22
C ASP A 113 -4.73 -13.69 13.85
N GLU A 114 -4.11 -13.64 12.67
CA GLU A 114 -3.08 -14.60 12.24
C GLU A 114 -1.90 -14.65 13.24
N MET A 115 -1.41 -13.49 13.71
CA MET A 115 -0.31 -13.41 14.66
C MET A 115 -0.68 -13.90 16.06
N GLU A 116 -1.88 -13.59 16.54
CA GLU A 116 -2.34 -14.01 17.87
C GLU A 116 -2.52 -15.52 17.93
N LYS A 117 -3.14 -16.12 16.91
CA LYS A 117 -3.33 -17.57 16.82
C LYS A 117 -2.01 -18.34 16.70
N SER A 118 -1.03 -17.76 16.02
CA SER A 118 0.29 -18.40 15.85
C SER A 118 1.22 -18.23 17.05
N THR A 119 0.94 -17.28 17.96
CA THR A 119 1.80 -17.01 19.11
C THR A 119 1.19 -17.57 20.39
N ARG A 120 1.85 -18.59 20.97
CA ARG A 120 1.37 -19.25 22.20
C ARG A 120 1.20 -18.25 23.35
N GLY A 121 -0.02 -18.17 23.89
CA GLY A 121 -0.35 -17.32 25.04
C GLY A 121 -0.56 -15.84 24.68
N ALA A 122 -0.55 -15.49 23.38
CA ALA A 122 -0.88 -14.16 22.94
C ALA A 122 -2.36 -13.83 23.16
N HIS A 123 -2.63 -12.56 23.48
CA HIS A 123 -3.97 -12.05 23.78
C HIS A 123 -4.10 -10.53 23.56
N PHE A 124 -3.25 -9.97 22.69
CA PHE A 124 -3.30 -8.55 22.34
C PHE A 124 -4.60 -8.18 21.61
N LEU A 125 -5.07 -8.99 20.65
CA LEU A 125 -6.31 -8.75 19.95
C LEU A 125 -7.50 -9.13 20.85
N GLU A 126 -7.52 -10.32 21.44
CA GLU A 126 -8.60 -10.79 22.32
C GLU A 126 -8.91 -9.82 23.48
N LYS A 127 -7.89 -9.31 24.17
CA LYS A 127 -8.09 -8.45 25.36
C LYS A 127 -8.01 -6.96 25.09
N HIS A 128 -7.33 -6.53 24.02
CA HIS A 128 -7.05 -5.11 23.78
C HIS A 128 -7.43 -4.64 22.37
N GLY A 129 -7.95 -5.51 21.51
CA GLY A 129 -8.32 -5.16 20.15
C GLY A 129 -9.51 -4.22 20.04
N LYS A 130 -9.64 -3.58 18.88
CA LYS A 130 -10.74 -2.66 18.54
C LYS A 130 -12.12 -3.33 18.62
N GLN A 131 -12.24 -4.64 18.45
CA GLN A 131 -13.52 -5.33 18.59
C GLN A 131 -14.07 -5.34 20.02
N THR A 132 -13.23 -5.14 21.04
CA THR A 132 -13.70 -5.02 22.43
C THR A 132 -14.48 -3.71 22.64
N SER A 133 -15.36 -3.65 23.64
CA SER A 133 -16.14 -2.45 23.97
C SER A 133 -15.64 -1.75 25.23
N LEU A 134 -15.93 -0.45 25.40
CA LEU A 134 -15.61 0.25 26.65
C LEU A 134 -16.27 -0.40 27.87
N GLU A 135 -17.52 -0.86 27.71
CA GLU A 135 -18.23 -1.61 28.76
C GLU A 135 -17.48 -2.88 29.15
N SER A 136 -17.06 -3.69 28.17
CA SER A 136 -16.29 -4.91 28.44
C SER A 136 -14.94 -4.62 29.12
N GLN A 137 -14.29 -3.49 28.78
CA GLN A 137 -13.07 -3.05 29.44
C GLN A 137 -13.32 -2.54 30.87
N ARG A 138 -14.46 -1.89 31.11
CA ARG A 138 -14.90 -1.50 32.46
C ARG A 138 -15.12 -2.74 33.33
N GLU A 139 -15.83 -3.73 32.83
CA GLU A 139 -16.03 -5.01 33.52
C GLU A 139 -14.71 -5.72 33.79
N ARG A 140 -13.80 -5.74 32.81
CA ARG A 140 -12.46 -6.29 32.96
C ARG A 140 -11.67 -5.58 34.07
N ALA A 141 -11.73 -4.26 34.16
CA ALA A 141 -11.07 -3.48 35.21
C ALA A 141 -11.64 -3.76 36.62
N MET A 142 -12.93 -4.12 36.71
CA MET A 142 -13.58 -4.45 37.99
C MET A 142 -13.37 -5.90 38.42
N SER A 143 -13.49 -6.84 37.48
CA SER A 143 -13.66 -8.28 37.79
C SER A 143 -12.57 -9.18 37.20
N GLY A 144 -11.75 -8.66 36.28
CA GLY A 144 -10.84 -9.48 35.49
C GLY A 144 -11.53 -10.31 34.41
N ARG A 145 -12.82 -10.05 34.14
CA ARG A 145 -13.58 -10.70 33.07
C ARG A 145 -12.96 -10.38 31.71
N ASN A 146 -12.68 -11.40 30.92
CA ASN A 146 -12.14 -11.25 29.58
C ASN A 146 -13.15 -10.53 28.67
N PRO A 147 -12.74 -9.48 27.94
CA PRO A 147 -13.67 -8.63 27.21
C PRO A 147 -14.22 -9.28 25.93
N THR A 148 -13.59 -10.35 25.45
CA THR A 148 -14.04 -11.11 24.27
C THR A 148 -14.70 -12.43 24.68
N THR A 149 -14.06 -13.21 25.57
CA THR A 149 -14.57 -14.55 25.95
C THR A 149 -15.56 -14.52 27.11
N GLY A 150 -15.62 -13.43 27.88
CA GLY A 150 -16.46 -13.33 29.08
C GLY A 150 -16.00 -14.20 30.25
N VAL A 151 -14.89 -14.92 30.13
CA VAL A 151 -14.34 -15.80 31.18
C VAL A 151 -13.49 -14.99 32.17
N ILE A 152 -13.61 -15.30 33.47
CA ILE A 152 -12.76 -14.70 34.50
C ILE A 152 -11.54 -15.60 34.71
N GLU A 153 -10.37 -15.10 34.30
CA GLU A 153 -9.10 -15.79 34.54
C GLU A 153 -8.73 -15.74 36.01
N ARG A 154 -8.31 -16.87 36.58
CA ARG A 154 -7.90 -16.99 37.98
C ARG A 154 -6.44 -17.42 38.09
N TYR A 155 -5.78 -17.06 39.18
CA TYR A 155 -4.45 -17.61 39.47
C TYR A 155 -4.57 -19.11 39.73
N THR A 156 -3.72 -19.91 39.10
CA THR A 156 -3.72 -21.37 39.21
C THR A 156 -2.89 -21.88 40.38
N SER A 157 -1.95 -21.08 40.88
CA SER A 157 -1.03 -21.44 41.96
C SER A 157 -0.60 -20.23 42.79
N GLY A 158 0.06 -20.50 43.92
CA GLY A 158 0.58 -19.48 44.84
C GLY A 158 -0.47 -18.92 45.80
N ARG A 159 -0.09 -17.88 46.57
CA ARG A 159 -0.94 -17.29 47.63
C ARG A 159 -2.26 -16.69 47.12
N LYS A 160 -2.36 -16.41 45.83
CA LYS A 160 -3.56 -15.86 45.18
C LYS A 160 -4.35 -16.92 44.41
N ALA A 161 -4.02 -18.20 44.54
CA ALA A 161 -4.72 -19.28 43.83
C ALA A 161 -6.25 -19.15 44.00
N GLY A 162 -6.98 -19.31 42.90
CA GLY A 162 -8.43 -19.12 42.84
C GLY A 162 -8.92 -17.66 42.75
N GLN A 163 -8.07 -16.66 43.06
CA GLN A 163 -8.46 -15.25 42.94
C GLN A 163 -8.47 -14.79 41.47
N PRO A 164 -9.38 -13.88 41.07
CA PRO A 164 -9.40 -13.29 39.74
C PRO A 164 -8.12 -12.49 39.40
N LYS A 165 -7.68 -12.58 38.15
CA LYS A 165 -6.56 -11.80 37.61
C LYS A 165 -7.05 -10.43 37.14
N ILE A 166 -7.24 -9.52 38.08
CA ILE A 166 -7.71 -8.16 37.79
C ILE A 166 -6.52 -7.27 37.36
N PRO A 167 -6.51 -6.69 36.15
CA PRO A 167 -5.42 -5.85 35.67
C PRO A 167 -5.40 -4.48 36.35
N SER A 168 -4.26 -3.77 36.33
CA SER A 168 -4.15 -2.39 36.83
C SER A 168 -4.89 -1.37 35.96
N ALA A 169 -5.01 -1.66 34.67
CA ALA A 169 -5.82 -0.92 33.71
C ALA A 169 -6.38 -1.87 32.65
N ALA A 170 -7.51 -1.51 32.07
CA ALA A 170 -8.15 -2.26 30.99
C ALA A 170 -8.39 -1.31 29.82
N THR A 171 -7.63 -1.52 28.74
CA THR A 171 -7.64 -0.65 27.56
C THR A 171 -7.88 -1.41 26.29
N ARG A 172 -8.47 -0.71 25.33
CA ARG A 172 -8.66 -1.14 23.94
C ARG A 172 -8.00 -0.18 22.98
N PHE A 173 -7.57 -0.69 21.83
CA PHE A 173 -7.21 0.12 20.68
C PHE A 173 -8.45 0.65 19.97
N ILE A 174 -8.36 1.85 19.41
CA ILE A 174 -9.42 2.46 18.60
C ILE A 174 -9.32 1.99 17.13
N SER A 175 -8.12 1.55 16.70
CA SER A 175 -7.81 1.13 15.33
C SER A 175 -6.96 -0.14 15.34
N TYR A 176 -7.30 -1.10 14.47
CA TYR A 176 -6.45 -2.28 14.23
C TYR A 176 -5.12 -1.90 13.61
N ARG A 177 -5.12 -0.87 12.74
CA ARG A 177 -3.91 -0.37 12.10
C ARG A 177 -2.92 0.18 13.12
N ASP A 178 -3.41 0.89 14.13
CA ASP A 178 -2.56 1.45 15.19
C ASP A 178 -2.00 0.37 16.11
N GLN A 179 -2.80 -0.65 16.43
CA GLN A 179 -2.33 -1.81 17.19
C GLN A 179 -1.24 -2.58 16.43
N LEU A 180 -1.45 -2.84 15.14
CA LEU A 180 -0.47 -3.50 14.28
C LEU A 180 0.82 -2.68 14.14
N ASN A 181 0.69 -1.37 13.97
CA ASN A 181 1.82 -0.45 13.91
C ASN A 181 2.64 -0.46 15.21
N ALA A 182 1.98 -0.47 16.38
CA ALA A 182 2.67 -0.59 17.67
C ALA A 182 3.49 -1.89 17.76
N ILE A 183 2.92 -3.03 17.36
CA ILE A 183 3.63 -4.32 17.33
C ILE A 183 4.85 -4.26 16.42
N HIS A 184 4.71 -3.78 15.18
CA HIS A 184 5.82 -3.69 14.24
C HIS A 184 6.94 -2.77 14.75
N ARG A 185 6.59 -1.64 15.39
CA ARG A 185 7.56 -0.74 16.02
C ARG A 185 8.29 -1.43 17.18
N ALA A 186 7.58 -2.15 18.03
CA ALA A 186 8.20 -2.89 19.14
C ALA A 186 9.15 -3.97 18.65
N GLN A 187 8.78 -4.71 17.59
CA GLN A 187 9.66 -5.70 16.97
C GLN A 187 10.91 -5.08 16.35
N LEU A 188 10.80 -3.88 15.77
CA LEU A 188 11.95 -3.12 15.28
C LEU A 188 12.87 -2.70 16.42
N ILE A 189 12.31 -2.19 17.52
CA ILE A 189 13.07 -1.81 18.72
C ILE A 189 13.74 -3.03 19.33
N PHE A 190 13.04 -4.16 19.44
CA PHE A 190 13.58 -5.42 19.93
C PHE A 190 14.82 -5.86 19.16
N ARG A 191 14.76 -5.84 17.83
CA ARG A 191 15.90 -6.21 16.97
C ARG A 191 17.11 -5.27 17.10
N ARG A 192 16.88 -4.00 17.43
CA ARG A 192 17.96 -2.98 17.50
C ARG A 192 18.54 -2.79 18.90
N ASN A 193 17.67 -2.76 19.90
CA ASN A 193 17.97 -2.29 21.25
C ASN A 193 17.68 -3.36 22.33
N GLY A 194 17.19 -4.53 21.93
CA GLY A 194 16.91 -5.66 22.82
C GLY A 194 15.56 -5.61 23.53
N HIS A 195 15.32 -6.62 24.38
CA HIS A 195 14.02 -6.89 25.00
C HIS A 195 13.55 -5.81 25.96
N ALA A 196 14.45 -5.27 26.78
CA ALA A 196 14.10 -4.24 27.76
C ALA A 196 13.54 -2.99 27.08
N ALA A 197 14.24 -2.46 26.07
CA ALA A 197 13.82 -1.28 25.33
C ALA A 197 12.48 -1.48 24.58
N SER A 198 12.16 -2.71 24.16
CA SER A 198 10.90 -2.99 23.45
C SER A 198 9.64 -2.89 24.31
N LYS A 199 9.79 -2.93 25.65
CA LYS A 199 8.67 -2.86 26.62
C LYS A 199 8.35 -1.44 27.06
N GLU A 200 9.23 -0.48 26.79
CA GLU A 200 9.01 0.91 27.16
C GLU A 200 7.79 1.48 26.42
N PRO A 201 6.95 2.30 27.07
CA PRO A 201 5.83 2.95 26.41
C PRO A 201 6.27 3.78 25.21
N MET A 202 5.71 3.49 24.03
CA MET A 202 6.00 4.20 22.79
C MET A 202 4.91 5.18 22.43
N ASN A 203 5.28 6.43 22.19
CA ASN A 203 4.37 7.47 21.75
C ASN A 203 3.99 7.25 20.27
N MET A 204 2.68 7.14 20.01
CA MET A 204 2.13 6.89 18.68
C MET A 204 1.76 8.19 17.92
N GLY A 205 1.96 9.36 18.53
CA GLY A 205 1.71 10.68 17.94
C GLY A 205 0.24 11.10 17.89
N LYS A 206 -0.68 10.19 18.21
CA LYS A 206 -2.13 10.41 18.20
C LYS A 206 -2.82 9.56 19.27
N GLN A 207 -4.11 9.80 19.50
CA GLN A 207 -4.92 8.93 20.35
C GLN A 207 -5.07 7.57 19.66
N ILE A 208 -4.64 6.51 20.35
CA ILE A 208 -4.62 5.13 19.82
C ILE A 208 -5.46 4.16 20.65
N GLY A 209 -5.73 4.49 21.91
CA GLY A 209 -6.52 3.64 22.77
C GLY A 209 -7.30 4.41 23.84
N GLU A 210 -8.19 3.69 24.49
CA GLU A 210 -9.05 4.19 25.55
C GLU A 210 -9.40 3.07 26.54
N GLY A 211 -9.82 3.44 27.75
CA GLY A 211 -10.19 2.43 28.75
C GLY A 211 -10.34 2.99 30.15
N TYR A 212 -10.09 2.14 31.15
CA TYR A 212 -10.28 2.45 32.55
C TYR A 212 -9.10 2.03 33.42
N LYS A 213 -8.73 2.89 34.38
CA LYS A 213 -7.76 2.56 35.43
C LYS A 213 -8.45 1.91 36.63
N ARG A 214 -7.84 0.85 37.20
CA ARG A 214 -8.33 0.17 38.41
C ARG A 214 -8.27 1.11 39.61
N GLY A 215 -9.20 0.96 40.56
CA GLY A 215 -9.22 1.75 41.80
C GLY A 215 -9.90 3.11 41.66
N GLY A 216 -10.92 3.19 40.81
CA GLY A 216 -11.69 4.42 40.57
C GLY A 216 -12.46 4.41 39.25
N LEU A 217 -12.14 3.49 38.33
CA LEU A 217 -12.76 3.39 36.99
C LEU A 217 -12.71 4.73 36.26
N VAL A 218 -11.56 5.41 36.38
CA VAL A 218 -11.32 6.67 35.68
C VAL A 218 -11.15 6.37 34.20
N TYR A 219 -12.05 6.91 33.38
CA TYR A 219 -11.95 6.83 31.92
C TYR A 219 -10.79 7.70 31.43
N GLY A 220 -10.08 7.21 30.41
CA GLY A 220 -9.00 7.97 29.78
C GLY A 220 -8.73 7.51 28.36
N LYS A 221 -8.18 8.43 27.56
CA LYS A 221 -7.66 8.18 26.23
C LYS A 221 -6.14 8.26 26.24
N GLN A 222 -5.51 7.38 25.47
CA GLN A 222 -4.08 7.15 25.54
C GLN A 222 -3.42 7.34 24.18
N LYS A 223 -2.19 7.84 24.22
CA LYS A 223 -1.33 8.05 23.04
C LYS A 223 -0.15 7.08 23.00
N ASN A 224 0.13 6.42 24.11
CA ASN A 224 1.26 5.51 24.25
C ASN A 224 0.77 4.07 24.15
N ALA A 225 1.54 3.24 23.45
CA ALA A 225 1.35 1.80 23.40
C ALA A 225 2.48 1.10 24.15
N VAL A 226 2.17 0.00 24.83
CA VAL A 226 3.17 -0.92 25.37
C VAL A 226 2.97 -2.27 24.69
N VAL A 227 4.08 -2.88 24.27
CA VAL A 227 4.09 -4.19 23.64
C VAL A 227 5.01 -5.10 24.44
N ILE A 228 4.50 -6.28 24.79
CA ILE A 228 5.30 -7.32 25.42
C ILE A 228 5.54 -8.40 24.37
N LEU A 229 6.80 -8.59 24.03
CA LEU A 229 7.25 -9.66 23.14
C LEU A 229 7.77 -10.84 23.96
N ASN A 230 7.77 -12.04 23.39
CA ASN A 230 8.51 -13.18 23.94
C ASN A 230 10.01 -13.09 23.59
N GLU A 231 10.78 -14.11 23.95
CA GLU A 231 12.23 -14.19 23.69
C GLU A 231 12.59 -14.20 22.19
N THR A 232 11.68 -14.67 21.33
CA THR A 232 11.87 -14.70 19.87
C THR A 232 11.41 -13.41 19.19
N GLY A 233 10.92 -12.41 19.93
CA GLY A 233 10.36 -11.18 19.38
C GLY A 233 8.93 -11.29 18.84
N ALA A 234 8.22 -12.39 19.13
CA ALA A 234 6.80 -12.55 18.80
C ALA A 234 5.90 -11.87 19.86
N PRO A 235 4.82 -11.19 19.45
CA PRO A 235 3.97 -10.43 20.37
C PRO A 235 3.11 -11.30 21.27
N ILE A 236 3.18 -11.09 22.58
CA ILE A 236 2.32 -11.73 23.58
C ILE A 236 1.14 -10.84 23.95
N THR A 237 1.41 -9.56 24.22
CA THR A 237 0.33 -8.61 24.49
C THR A 237 0.71 -7.22 24.02
N THR A 238 -0.30 -6.40 23.73
CA THR A 238 -0.14 -5.02 23.26
C THR A 238 -1.35 -4.26 23.74
N PHE A 239 -1.13 -3.18 24.48
CA PHE A 239 -2.18 -2.40 25.11
C PHE A 239 -1.83 -0.92 25.11
N ALA A 240 -2.84 -0.06 25.24
CA ALA A 240 -2.63 1.37 25.42
C ALA A 240 -2.30 1.65 26.90
N ASP A 241 -1.25 2.43 27.14
CA ASP A 241 -0.64 2.65 28.46
C ASP A 241 -1.35 3.75 29.26
N PHE A 242 -1.49 3.60 30.59
CA PHE A 242 -2.37 4.42 31.47
C PHE A 242 -1.67 5.11 32.64
#